data_AF-A0A0U2W7E1-F1
#
_entry.id   AF-A0A0U2W7E1-F1
#
_cell.length_a   1.000
_cell.length_b   1.000
_cell.length_c   1.000
_cell.angle_alpha   90.00
_cell.angle_beta   90.00
_cell.angle_gamma   90.00
#
_symmetry.space_group_name_H-M   'P 1'
#
loop_
_entity.id
_entity.type
_entity.pdbx_description
1 polymer ?
#
loop_
_entity_poly.entity_id
_entity_poly.type
_entity_poly.pdbx_seq_one_letter_code
_entity_poly.pdbx_strand_id
1 'polypeptide(L)'
;MARLYCSQQVSYIGFLGPKSRTERILHEIVKIDSTRLESLRDVIYSPIGLDFGAETAEEVAVSIAAELLAVRNRRSPQFLRDKPGAIHDNRLAASEERRNPGTAAGASMRPICGI
;
A
#
# COMPACT_ATOMS: atom_id res chain seq x y z
N MET A 1 -2.28 -24.14 9.17
CA MET A 1 -2.44 -23.78 7.74
C MET A 1 -2.75 -22.29 7.58
N ALA A 2 -1.83 -21.40 7.97
CA ALA A 2 -1.90 -19.95 7.71
C ALA A 2 -0.54 -19.28 7.98
N ARG A 3 0.54 -19.85 7.43
CA ARG A 3 1.92 -19.38 7.66
C ARG A 3 2.59 -18.98 6.34
N LEU A 4 1.85 -18.28 5.50
CA LEU A 4 2.32 -17.86 4.19
C LEU A 4 2.23 -16.33 4.12
N TYR A 5 3.41 -15.72 4.00
CA TYR A 5 3.68 -14.29 3.86
C TYR A 5 3.45 -13.50 5.17
N CYS A 6 4.40 -12.75 5.73
CA CYS A 6 5.31 -11.85 5.07
C CYS A 6 6.46 -11.50 6.03
N SER A 7 7.71 -11.81 5.66
CA SER A 7 8.87 -11.11 6.23
C SER A 7 9.06 -9.73 5.61
N GLN A 8 8.12 -9.28 4.76
CA GLN A 8 8.13 -7.98 4.12
C GLN A 8 7.05 -7.07 4.69
N GLN A 9 7.42 -5.81 4.86
CA GLN A 9 6.54 -4.75 5.31
C GLN A 9 5.54 -4.42 4.18
N VAL A 10 4.29 -4.82 4.35
CA VAL A 10 3.22 -4.52 3.39
C VAL A 10 2.80 -3.06 3.59
N SER A 11 2.68 -2.29 2.51
CA SER A 11 2.30 -0.87 2.57
C SER A 11 0.87 -0.59 2.10
N TYR A 12 0.18 -1.59 1.55
CA TYR A 12 -1.17 -1.44 1.01
C TYR A 12 -1.87 -2.81 0.92
N ILE A 13 -3.10 -2.89 1.42
CA ILE A 13 -4.00 -4.04 1.38
C ILE A 13 -5.39 -3.51 1.04
N GLY A 14 -5.89 -3.83 -0.15
CA GLY A 14 -7.22 -3.41 -0.57
C GLY A 14 -8.24 -4.55 -0.48
N PHE A 15 -9.43 -4.25 0.06
CA PHE A 15 -10.56 -5.18 0.09
C PHE A 15 -11.66 -4.75 -0.87
N LEU A 16 -11.96 -5.62 -1.82
CA LEU A 16 -13.11 -5.45 -2.72
C LEU A 16 -14.41 -5.87 -2.01
N GLY A 17 -15.36 -4.94 -1.95
CA GLY A 17 -16.70 -5.18 -1.39
C GLY A 17 -17.09 -4.21 -0.27
N PRO A 18 -18.28 -4.40 0.33
CA PRO A 18 -18.83 -3.51 1.34
C PRO A 18 -18.00 -3.53 2.63
N LYS A 19 -17.94 -2.38 3.32
CA LYS A 19 -17.20 -2.20 4.58
C LYS A 19 -17.53 -3.26 5.63
N SER A 20 -18.81 -3.63 5.74
CA SER A 20 -19.30 -4.63 6.69
C SER A 20 -18.63 -6.00 6.53
N ARG A 21 -18.23 -6.38 5.30
CA ARG A 21 -17.49 -7.63 5.07
C ARG A 21 -16.09 -7.55 5.64
N THR A 22 -15.38 -6.45 5.39
CA THR A 22 -14.02 -6.22 5.87
C THR A 22 -13.97 -6.13 7.38
N GLU A 23 -14.93 -5.43 8.00
CA GLU A 23 -15.05 -5.34 9.46
C GLU A 23 -15.21 -6.72 10.12
N ARG A 24 -16.03 -7.61 9.54
CA ARG A 24 -16.19 -8.99 10.01
C ARG A 24 -14.87 -9.77 9.94
N ILE A 25 -14.14 -9.64 8.84
CA ILE A 25 -12.83 -10.31 8.67
C ILE A 25 -11.83 -9.78 9.71
N LEU A 26 -11.77 -8.46 9.89
CA LEU A 26 -10.88 -7.86 10.88
C LEU A 26 -11.22 -8.30 12.30
N HIS A 27 -12.50 -8.37 12.64
CA HIS A 27 -12.95 -8.86 13.94
C HIS A 27 -12.49 -10.29 14.23
N GLU A 28 -12.52 -11.18 13.24
CA GLU A 28 -12.00 -12.55 13.42
C GLU A 28 -10.47 -12.59 13.55
N ILE A 29 -9.74 -11.71 12.86
CA ILE A 29 -8.29 -11.59 13.01
C ILE A 29 -7.93 -11.12 14.43
N VAL A 30 -8.67 -10.15 14.97
CA VAL A 30 -8.45 -9.61 16.33
C VAL A 30 -8.61 -10.68 17.40
N LYS A 31 -9.55 -11.61 17.24
CA LYS A 31 -9.73 -12.72 18.18
C LYS A 31 -8.51 -13.66 18.23
N ILE A 32 -7.73 -13.72 17.16
CA ILE A 32 -6.56 -14.60 17.05
C ILE A 32 -5.29 -13.87 17.52
N ASP A 33 -5.13 -12.61 17.11
CA ASP A 33 -3.95 -11.80 17.43
C ASP A 33 -4.31 -10.30 17.47
N SER A 34 -4.51 -9.78 18.68
CA SER A 34 -4.86 -8.38 18.91
C SER A 34 -3.72 -7.40 18.66
N THR A 35 -2.46 -7.85 18.68
CA THR A 35 -1.29 -6.97 18.56
C THR A 35 -1.04 -6.50 17.13
N ARG A 36 -1.49 -7.27 16.14
CA ARG A 36 -1.34 -6.93 14.71
C ARG A 36 -2.38 -5.95 14.19
N LEU A 37 -3.50 -5.75 14.88
CA LEU A 37 -4.62 -4.97 14.37
C LEU A 37 -4.22 -3.53 14.01
N GLU A 38 -3.46 -2.87 14.89
CA GLU A 38 -3.16 -1.45 14.71
C GLU A 38 -2.29 -1.23 13.47
N SER A 39 -1.25 -2.05 13.29
CA SER A 39 -0.41 -2.04 12.10
C SER A 39 -1.16 -2.37 10.80
N LEU A 40 -2.24 -3.14 10.88
CA LEU A 40 -3.06 -3.47 9.72
C LEU A 40 -4.02 -2.34 9.34
N ARG A 41 -4.51 -1.56 10.31
CA ARG A 41 -5.44 -0.44 10.05
C ARG A 41 -4.85 0.61 9.13
N ASP A 42 -3.57 0.92 9.28
CA ASP A 42 -2.87 1.93 8.48
C ASP A 42 -2.67 1.52 7.01
N VAL A 43 -2.76 0.21 6.71
CA VAL A 43 -2.49 -0.33 5.37
C VAL A 43 -3.74 -0.91 4.73
N ILE A 44 -4.89 -0.95 5.41
CA ILE A 44 -6.14 -1.51 4.89
C ILE A 44 -7.02 -0.42 4.26
N TYR A 45 -7.42 -0.66 3.02
CA TYR A 45 -8.30 0.20 2.23
C TYR A 45 -9.58 -0.58 1.89
N SER A 46 -10.73 -0.12 2.40
CA SER A 46 -12.01 -0.79 2.16
C SER A 46 -13.22 0.17 2.23
N PRO A 47 -14.08 0.18 1.20
CA PRO A 47 -13.92 -0.48 -0.09
C PRO A 47 -12.69 0.07 -0.82
N ILE A 48 -12.04 -0.80 -1.60
CA ILE A 48 -10.89 -0.40 -2.41
C ILE A 48 -11.30 0.49 -3.58
N GLY A 49 -10.51 1.53 -3.87
CA GLY A 49 -10.64 2.36 -5.05
C GLY A 49 -11.26 3.72 -4.78
N LEU A 50 -11.03 4.65 -5.71
CA LEU A 50 -11.57 6.00 -5.65
C LEU A 50 -13.05 6.08 -6.01
N ASP A 51 -13.78 6.94 -5.32
CA ASP A 51 -15.17 7.22 -5.63
C ASP A 51 -15.28 8.23 -6.77
N PHE A 52 -15.53 7.72 -7.97
CA PHE A 52 -15.95 8.51 -9.12
C PHE A 52 -17.18 7.92 -9.82
N GLY A 53 -17.95 7.08 -9.10
CA GLY A 53 -19.17 6.46 -9.64
C GLY A 53 -18.94 5.34 -10.64
N ALA A 54 -17.94 4.48 -10.43
CA ALA A 54 -17.66 3.33 -11.30
C ALA A 54 -18.83 2.32 -11.34
N GLU A 55 -19.26 1.94 -12.54
CA GLU A 55 -20.31 0.94 -12.79
C GLU A 55 -19.77 -0.32 -13.49
N THR A 56 -18.75 -0.14 -14.33
CA THR A 56 -18.13 -1.21 -15.11
C THR A 56 -16.88 -1.78 -14.41
N ALA A 57 -16.48 -3.00 -14.79
CA ALA A 57 -15.29 -3.63 -14.22
C ALA A 57 -14.01 -2.84 -14.56
N GLU A 58 -13.97 -2.24 -15.75
CA GLU A 58 -12.90 -1.38 -16.24
C GLU A 58 -12.79 -0.10 -15.40
N GLU A 59 -13.91 0.55 -15.09
CA GLU A 59 -13.92 1.73 -14.22
C GLU A 59 -13.47 1.39 -12.79
N VAL A 60 -13.91 0.25 -12.25
CA VAL A 60 -13.43 -0.24 -10.94
C VAL A 60 -11.93 -0.52 -10.98
N ALA A 61 -11.40 -1.10 -12.06
CA ALA A 61 -9.96 -1.32 -12.20
C ALA A 61 -9.17 0.00 -12.21
N VAL A 62 -9.68 1.01 -12.93
CA VAL A 62 -9.08 2.36 -12.95
C VAL A 62 -9.16 3.01 -11.57
N SER A 63 -10.25 2.83 -10.83
CA SER A 63 -10.41 3.41 -9.48
C SER A 63 -9.41 2.85 -8.49
N ILE A 64 -9.17 1.54 -8.55
CA ILE A 64 -8.16 0.84 -7.75
C ILE A 64 -6.76 1.31 -8.14
N ALA A 65 -6.45 1.38 -9.43
CA ALA A 65 -5.15 1.82 -9.91
C ALA A 65 -4.84 3.26 -9.49
N ALA A 66 -5.84 4.16 -9.58
CA ALA A 66 -5.71 5.55 -9.17
C ALA A 66 -5.48 5.68 -7.65
N GLU A 67 -6.23 4.94 -6.83
CA GLU A 67 -6.01 4.90 -5.37
C GLU A 67 -4.62 4.40 -5.03
N LEU A 68 -4.18 3.29 -5.62
CA LEU A 68 -2.85 2.72 -5.39
C LEU A 68 -1.74 3.71 -5.71
N LEU A 69 -1.85 4.45 -6.82
CA LEU A 69 -0.91 5.49 -7.19
C LEU A 69 -0.92 6.67 -6.21
N ALA A 70 -2.10 7.06 -5.73
CA ALA A 70 -2.25 8.11 -4.73
C ALA A 70 -1.55 7.72 -3.41
N VAL A 71 -1.80 6.51 -2.91
CA VAL A 71 -1.15 5.97 -1.71
C VAL A 71 0.36 5.86 -1.89
N ARG A 72 0.82 5.29 -3.01
CA ARG A 72 2.26 5.19 -3.34
C ARG A 72 2.95 6.54 -3.34
N ASN A 73 2.30 7.56 -3.91
CA ASN A 73 2.84 8.91 -4.00
C ASN A 73 2.59 9.75 -2.74
N ARG A 74 1.93 9.18 -1.71
CA ARG A 74 1.50 9.87 -0.48
C ARG A 74 0.73 11.15 -0.79
N ARG A 75 -0.20 11.06 -1.73
CA ARG A 75 -1.05 12.17 -2.17
C ARG A 75 -2.50 11.81 -1.96
N SER A 76 -3.30 12.82 -1.60
CA SER A 76 -4.74 12.70 -1.64
C SER A 76 -5.22 12.95 -3.07
N PRO A 77 -6.07 12.08 -3.64
CA PRO A 77 -6.64 12.30 -4.96
C PRO A 77 -7.58 13.51 -4.92
N GLN A 78 -7.43 14.41 -5.89
CA GLN A 78 -8.24 15.61 -6.05
C GLN A 78 -8.16 16.09 -7.50
N PHE A 79 -9.07 16.98 -7.92
CA PHE A 79 -8.96 17.59 -9.23
C PHE A 79 -7.71 18.48 -9.31
N LEU A 80 -6.99 18.39 -10.43
CA LEU A 80 -5.74 19.11 -10.60
C LEU A 80 -5.92 20.64 -10.58
N ARG A 81 -7.08 21.14 -11.04
CA ARG A 81 -7.44 22.57 -10.99
C ARG A 81 -7.55 23.12 -9.56
N ASP A 82 -7.84 22.24 -8.59
CA ASP A 82 -7.98 22.59 -7.18
C ASP A 82 -6.65 22.38 -6.43
N LYS A 83 -5.61 21.83 -7.08
CA LYS A 83 -4.28 21.68 -6.50
C LYS A 83 -3.59 23.05 -6.41
N PRO A 84 -3.23 23.53 -5.21
CA PRO A 84 -2.42 24.74 -5.09
C PRO A 84 -0.97 24.46 -5.52
N GLY A 85 -0.37 25.42 -6.24
CA GLY A 85 1.04 25.37 -6.62
C GLY A 85 1.34 24.63 -7.92
N ALA A 86 2.59 24.20 -8.09
CA ALA A 86 3.04 23.56 -9.33
C ALA A 86 2.44 22.16 -9.51
N ILE A 87 2.23 21.76 -10.76
CA ILE A 87 1.72 20.41 -11.11
C ILE A 87 2.70 19.33 -10.63
N HIS A 88 4.00 19.58 -10.76
CA HIS A 88 5.07 18.68 -10.36
C HIS A 88 5.74 19.18 -9.07
N ASP A 89 5.67 18.37 -8.01
CA ASP A 89 6.53 18.54 -6.84
C ASP A 89 7.72 17.61 -7.00
N ASN A 90 8.95 18.13 -6.91
CA ASN A 90 10.18 17.35 -6.99
C ASN A 90 10.44 16.45 -5.75
N ARG A 91 9.39 16.08 -5.02
CA ARG A 91 9.48 15.37 -3.73
C ARG A 91 9.70 13.87 -3.88
N LEU A 92 9.38 13.29 -5.05
CA LEU A 92 9.44 11.85 -5.30
C LEU A 92 10.82 11.35 -5.75
N ALA A 93 11.65 12.21 -6.37
CA ALA A 93 13.02 11.88 -6.76
C ALA A 93 13.88 11.41 -5.58
N ALA A 94 13.64 11.94 -4.37
CA ALA A 94 14.37 11.55 -3.16
C ALA A 94 14.03 10.13 -2.64
N SER A 95 12.94 9.51 -3.09
CA SER A 95 12.50 8.18 -2.64
C SER A 95 12.93 7.03 -3.56
N GLU A 96 13.33 7.36 -4.79
CA GLU A 96 13.87 6.40 -5.77
C GLU A 96 15.37 6.15 -5.55
N GLU A 97 16.13 7.17 -5.09
CA GLU A 97 17.56 7.06 -4.76
C GLU A 97 17.84 6.00 -3.66
N ARG A 98 16.94 5.83 -2.68
CA ARG A 98 17.08 4.79 -1.65
C ARG A 98 16.79 3.37 -2.15
N ARG A 99 16.22 3.22 -3.36
CA ARG A 99 15.84 1.92 -3.92
C ARG A 99 16.90 1.32 -4.83
N ASN A 100 17.94 2.08 -5.20
CA ASN A 100 18.99 1.63 -6.11
C ASN A 100 20.38 1.54 -5.44
N PRO A 101 20.63 0.56 -4.56
CA PRO A 101 22.00 0.22 -4.15
C PRO A 101 22.63 -0.66 -5.26
N GLY A 102 22.93 -0.07 -6.42
CA GLY A 102 23.33 -0.83 -7.61
C GLY A 102 24.48 -0.26 -8.43
N THR A 103 25.14 0.83 -8.02
CA THR A 103 26.25 1.41 -8.81
C THR A 103 27.45 1.85 -7.97
N ALA A 104 27.66 1.28 -6.78
CA ALA A 104 28.90 1.50 -6.03
C ALA A 104 29.50 0.19 -5.53
N ALA A 105 30.78 0.05 -5.81
CA ALA A 105 31.63 -1.12 -5.68
C ALA A 105 31.83 -1.62 -4.23
N GLY A 106 32.22 -2.89 -4.13
CA GLY A 106 33.27 -3.30 -3.20
C GLY A 106 32.86 -3.98 -1.89
N ALA A 107 33.31 -5.22 -1.77
CA ALA A 107 33.81 -5.87 -0.57
C ALA A 107 32.84 -6.53 0.44
N SER A 108 33.09 -7.83 0.57
CA SER A 108 33.27 -8.58 1.82
C SER A 108 32.15 -9.51 2.27
N MET A 109 32.43 -10.77 1.99
CA MET A 109 31.83 -12.00 2.50
C MET A 109 31.75 -12.00 4.04
N ARG A 110 30.58 -12.31 4.61
CA ARG A 110 30.48 -12.75 6.01
C ARG A 110 29.71 -14.08 6.07
N PRO A 111 30.17 -15.05 6.88
CA PRO A 111 29.66 -16.41 6.84
C PRO A 111 28.28 -16.51 7.48
N ILE A 112 27.43 -17.35 6.90
CA ILE A 112 26.16 -17.75 7.48
C ILE A 112 26.47 -18.91 8.44
N CYS A 113 26.51 -18.62 9.74
CA CYS A 113 26.31 -19.62 10.81
C CYS A 113 25.01 -20.38 10.47
N GLY A 114 24.92 -21.71 10.40
CA GLY A 114 25.62 -22.78 11.08
C GLY A 114 24.51 -23.78 11.42
N ILE A 115 24.61 -25.00 10.89
CA ILE A 115 23.75 -26.14 11.22
C ILE A 115 24.25 -26.71 12.55
#